data_AF-A0AA88YNZ4-F1
#
_entry.id   AF-A0AA88YNZ4-F1
#
_cell.length_a   1.000
_cell.length_b   1.000
_cell.length_c   1.000
_cell.angle_alpha   90.00
_cell.angle_beta   90.00
_cell.angle_gamma   90.00
#
_symmetry.space_group_name_H-M   'P 1'
#
loop_
_entity.id
_entity.type
_entity.pdbx_description
1 polymer ?
#
loop_
_entity_poly.entity_id
_entity_poly.type
_entity_poly.pdbx_seq_one_letter_code
_entity_poly.pdbx_strand_id
1 'polypeptide(L)'
;MDRKIKVIIWKYTGLSNVGHAALQLSDGTYISWWPIMNEGGLKKTVLNSVEAYRNRTFDLDNNAEDGDPEIVEIPVSQAQEQAVKNWWTGVLANRNEKYNLRTNNCSTIVYRALREAGCSKAKNEPIISPWTPNMVLNYAKQCQKNKEKLQLDEIIEEVVEDYLNALEDSIFAN
;
A
#
# COMPACT_ATOMS: atom_id res chain seq x y z
N MET A 1 -14.76 -3.06 -13.28
CA MET A 1 -14.71 -3.62 -11.91
C MET A 1 -13.77 -2.76 -11.10
N ASP A 2 -14.29 -2.09 -10.09
CA ASP A 2 -13.48 -1.30 -9.16
C ASP A 2 -12.59 -2.26 -8.38
N ARG A 3 -11.27 -2.14 -8.59
CA ARG A 3 -10.28 -2.90 -7.85
C ARG A 3 -9.91 -2.12 -6.60
N LYS A 4 -9.69 -2.84 -5.52
CA LYS A 4 -9.22 -2.27 -4.25
C LYS A 4 -7.99 -3.01 -3.78
N ILE A 5 -7.01 -2.26 -3.30
CA ILE A 5 -5.92 -2.79 -2.51
C ILE A 5 -6.21 -2.56 -1.03
N LYS A 6 -5.79 -3.47 -0.17
CA LYS A 6 -5.97 -3.39 1.27
C LYS A 6 -4.64 -3.07 1.93
N VAL A 7 -4.55 -1.94 2.62
CA VAL A 7 -3.44 -1.64 3.53
C VAL A 7 -3.83 -2.13 4.91
N ILE A 8 -2.99 -2.97 5.49
CA ILE A 8 -3.28 -3.72 6.72
C ILE A 8 -2.26 -3.31 7.77
N ILE A 9 -2.74 -2.75 8.89
CA ILE A 9 -1.91 -2.12 9.91
C ILE A 9 -2.14 -2.76 11.26
N TRP A 10 -1.09 -3.35 11.81
CA TRP A 10 -1.01 -3.72 13.23
C TRP A 10 -0.31 -2.59 13.97
N LYS A 11 -1.02 -1.97 14.91
CA LYS A 11 -0.53 -0.78 15.61
C LYS A 11 0.59 -1.13 16.58
N TYR A 12 1.47 -0.16 16.81
CA TYR A 12 2.43 -0.22 17.91
C TYR A 12 1.68 -0.33 19.24
N THR A 13 1.91 -1.40 20.00
CA THR A 13 1.35 -1.58 21.35
C THR A 13 2.42 -1.61 22.44
N GLY A 14 3.71 -1.56 22.09
CA GLY A 14 4.80 -1.46 23.06
C GLY A 14 6.14 -2.01 22.54
N LEU A 15 7.13 -2.13 23.42
CA LEU A 15 8.45 -2.68 23.05
C LEU A 15 8.40 -4.16 22.61
N SER A 16 7.35 -4.89 23.00
CA SER A 16 7.08 -6.27 22.59
C SER A 16 6.43 -6.36 21.21
N ASN A 17 5.77 -5.30 20.73
CA ASN A 17 5.16 -5.22 19.41
C ASN A 17 5.36 -3.81 18.82
N VAL A 18 6.35 -3.71 17.93
CA VAL A 18 6.71 -2.46 17.24
C VAL A 18 5.72 -2.06 16.14
N GLY A 19 4.69 -2.87 15.94
CA GLY A 19 3.68 -2.78 14.90
C GLY A 19 4.18 -3.24 13.54
N HIS A 20 3.23 -3.48 12.65
CA HIS A 20 3.48 -4.03 11.32
C HIS A 20 2.58 -3.38 10.27
N ALA A 21 3.05 -3.41 9.03
CA ALA A 21 2.29 -2.96 7.89
C ALA A 21 2.45 -3.97 6.76
N ALA A 22 1.32 -4.35 6.15
CA ALA A 22 1.26 -5.17 4.96
C ALA A 22 0.29 -4.57 3.93
N LEU A 23 0.32 -5.11 2.72
CA LEU A 23 -0.59 -4.73 1.64
C LEU A 23 -1.07 -5.98 0.90
N GLN A 24 -2.36 -6.04 0.56
CA GLN A 24 -2.94 -7.10 -0.25
C GLN A 24 -3.58 -6.53 -1.52
N LEU A 25 -3.26 -7.13 -2.67
CA LEU A 25 -3.87 -6.81 -3.96
C LEU A 25 -5.21 -7.53 -4.12
N SER A 26 -6.02 -7.10 -5.09
CA SER A 26 -7.34 -7.68 -5.34
C SER A 26 -7.28 -9.13 -5.81
N ASP A 27 -6.16 -9.53 -6.44
CA ASP A 27 -5.88 -10.89 -6.88
C ASP A 27 -5.34 -11.82 -5.77
N GLY A 28 -5.25 -11.32 -4.53
CA GLY A 28 -4.75 -12.06 -3.38
C GLY A 28 -3.23 -11.99 -3.18
N THR A 29 -2.47 -11.35 -4.08
CA THR A 29 -1.04 -11.11 -3.87
C THR A 29 -0.83 -10.35 -2.56
N TYR A 30 0.01 -10.91 -1.68
CA TYR A 30 0.29 -10.36 -0.35
C TYR A 30 1.71 -9.81 -0.28
N ILE A 31 1.85 -8.59 0.23
CA ILE A 31 3.09 -7.83 0.34
C ILE A 31 3.36 -7.61 1.82
N SER A 32 4.40 -8.26 2.31
CA SER A 32 4.91 -8.13 3.67
C SER A 32 6.41 -8.38 3.69
N TRP A 33 7.14 -7.64 4.53
CA TRP A 33 8.60 -7.64 4.55
C TRP A 33 9.15 -7.97 5.93
N TRP A 34 8.73 -9.12 6.46
CA TRP A 34 9.10 -9.55 7.79
C TRP A 34 10.57 -10.02 7.84
N PRO A 35 11.37 -9.62 8.85
CA PRO A 35 12.77 -10.05 8.94
C PRO A 35 12.88 -11.54 9.26
N ILE A 36 13.85 -12.21 8.66
CA ILE A 36 14.35 -13.52 9.10
C ILE A 36 15.32 -13.25 10.25
N MET A 37 14.80 -13.37 11.48
CA MET A 37 15.58 -13.14 12.69
C MET A 37 16.51 -14.32 12.94
N ASN A 38 17.81 -14.05 12.91
CA ASN A 38 18.83 -14.90 13.56
C ASN A 38 19.10 -14.37 14.98
N GLU A 39 19.98 -15.03 15.74
CA GLU A 39 20.38 -14.60 17.09
C GLU A 39 20.67 -13.07 17.18
N GLY A 40 20.02 -12.41 18.15
CA GLY A 40 20.16 -10.96 18.43
C GLY A 40 18.90 -10.10 18.25
N GLY A 41 17.81 -10.64 17.67
CA GLY A 41 16.48 -10.00 17.62
C GLY A 41 16.43 -8.63 16.93
N LEU A 42 15.39 -7.83 17.24
CA LEU A 42 15.12 -6.51 16.62
C LEU A 42 16.31 -5.55 16.66
N LYS A 43 17.10 -5.52 17.74
CA LYS A 43 18.26 -4.61 17.87
C LYS A 43 19.29 -4.80 16.76
N LYS A 44 19.49 -6.03 16.30
CA LYS A 44 20.43 -6.33 15.20
C LYS A 44 19.97 -5.72 13.88
N THR A 45 18.66 -5.69 13.64
CA THR A 45 18.06 -5.14 12.41
C THR A 45 18.06 -3.61 12.34
N VAL A 46 18.33 -2.94 13.47
CA VAL A 46 18.54 -1.48 13.52
C VAL A 46 19.87 -1.09 12.87
N LEU A 47 20.91 -1.87 13.15
CA LEU A 47 22.29 -1.58 12.75
C LEU A 47 22.72 -2.32 11.49
N ASN A 48 22.09 -3.47 11.20
CA ASN A 48 22.44 -4.32 10.07
C ASN A 48 21.20 -4.67 9.25
N SER A 49 21.41 -4.84 7.95
CA SER A 49 20.39 -5.37 7.05
C SER A 49 20.37 -6.91 7.12
N VAL A 50 19.18 -7.51 7.16
CA VAL A 50 18.97 -8.96 7.22
C VAL A 50 18.06 -9.44 6.10
N GLU A 51 18.04 -10.73 5.83
CA GLU A 51 17.06 -11.30 4.89
C GLU A 51 15.63 -11.06 5.38
N ALA A 52 14.70 -10.88 4.45
CA ALA A 52 13.27 -10.88 4.72
C ALA A 52 12.63 -12.16 4.17
N TYR A 53 11.54 -12.60 4.79
CA TYR A 53 10.70 -13.65 4.24
C TYR A 53 10.07 -13.18 2.92
N ARG A 54 10.27 -13.96 1.85
CA ARG A 54 9.80 -13.63 0.50
C ARG A 54 8.40 -14.16 0.18
N ASN A 55 7.84 -14.99 1.05
CA ASN A 55 6.57 -15.71 0.88
C ASN A 55 5.67 -15.59 2.12
N ARG A 56 5.64 -14.40 2.75
CA ARG A 56 4.70 -14.12 3.86
C ARG A 56 3.26 -14.18 3.36
N THR A 57 2.35 -14.48 4.27
CA THR A 57 0.90 -14.49 4.04
C THR A 57 0.21 -13.70 5.13
N PHE A 58 -1.04 -13.31 4.89
CA PHE A 58 -1.87 -12.62 5.87
C PHE A 58 -1.97 -13.41 7.18
N ASP A 59 -2.27 -14.71 7.10
CA ASP A 59 -2.44 -15.55 8.28
C ASP A 59 -1.17 -15.62 9.13
N LEU A 60 0.00 -15.70 8.49
CA LEU A 60 1.28 -15.71 9.19
C LEU A 60 1.58 -14.39 9.90
N ASP A 61 1.22 -13.26 9.31
CA ASP A 61 1.38 -11.94 9.94
C ASP A 61 0.37 -11.75 11.06
N ASN A 62 -0.90 -12.09 10.82
CA ASN A 62 -1.97 -11.96 11.81
C ASN A 62 -1.72 -12.81 13.06
N ASN A 63 -1.25 -14.05 12.89
CA ASN A 63 -0.88 -14.92 14.01
C ASN A 63 0.35 -14.42 14.79
N ALA A 64 1.27 -13.71 14.14
CA ALA A 64 2.47 -13.19 14.78
C ALA A 64 2.22 -11.90 15.56
N GLU A 65 1.24 -11.11 15.12
CA GLU A 65 0.91 -9.79 15.67
C GLU A 65 -0.13 -9.81 16.81
N ASP A 66 -0.77 -10.96 17.03
CA ASP A 66 -1.74 -11.20 18.10
C ASP A 66 -2.84 -10.12 18.18
N GLY A 67 -3.44 -9.75 17.04
CA GLY A 67 -4.51 -8.76 17.08
C GLY A 67 -5.09 -8.28 15.75
N ASP A 68 -6.28 -7.69 15.89
CA ASP A 68 -7.20 -7.15 14.88
C ASP A 68 -6.58 -5.95 14.13
N PRO A 69 -6.13 -6.12 12.87
CA PRO A 69 -5.50 -5.05 12.13
C PRO A 69 -6.51 -3.99 11.68
N GLU A 70 -6.06 -2.74 11.64
CA GLU A 70 -6.80 -1.70 10.94
C GLU A 70 -6.58 -1.84 9.43
N ILE A 71 -7.68 -1.93 8.67
CA ILE A 71 -7.64 -2.11 7.21
C ILE A 71 -8.14 -0.82 6.53
N VAL A 72 -7.36 -0.33 5.58
CA VAL A 72 -7.75 0.76 4.66
C VAL A 72 -7.84 0.21 3.26
N GLU A 73 -9.02 0.27 2.65
CA GLU A 73 -9.22 -0.14 1.26
C GLU A 73 -9.07 1.06 0.32
N ILE A 74 -8.15 1.00 -0.63
CA ILE A 74 -7.87 2.10 -1.56
C ILE A 74 -8.33 1.66 -2.96
N PRO A 75 -9.23 2.41 -3.62
CA PRO A 75 -9.60 2.12 -5.00
C PRO A 75 -8.43 2.41 -5.93
N VAL A 76 -8.18 1.49 -6.86
CA VAL A 76 -7.10 1.58 -7.84
C VAL A 76 -7.55 1.10 -9.21
N SER A 77 -6.92 1.62 -10.27
CA SER A 77 -7.10 1.08 -11.61
C SER A 77 -6.33 -0.21 -11.81
N GLN A 78 -6.66 -0.95 -12.88
CA GLN A 78 -5.91 -2.16 -13.27
C GLN A 78 -4.41 -1.88 -13.47
N ALA A 79 -4.08 -0.77 -14.10
CA ALA A 79 -2.71 -0.39 -14.39
C ALA A 79 -1.94 -0.08 -13.10
N GLN A 80 -2.57 0.57 -12.13
CA GLN A 80 -1.97 0.86 -10.83
C GLN A 80 -1.71 -0.42 -10.03
N GLU A 81 -2.67 -1.34 -9.96
CA GLU A 81 -2.46 -2.62 -9.28
C GLU A 81 -1.35 -3.45 -9.95
N GLN A 82 -1.32 -3.49 -11.28
CA GLN A 82 -0.28 -4.18 -12.03
C GLN A 82 1.11 -3.54 -11.81
N ALA A 83 1.19 -2.21 -11.67
CA ALA A 83 2.44 -1.52 -11.33
C ALA A 83 2.96 -1.97 -9.96
N VAL A 84 2.09 -2.04 -8.95
CA VAL A 84 2.45 -2.56 -7.62
C VAL A 84 2.95 -4.00 -7.72
N LYS A 85 2.25 -4.87 -8.47
CA LYS A 85 2.62 -6.27 -8.64
C LYS A 85 3.98 -6.45 -9.34
N ASN A 86 4.23 -5.68 -10.39
CA ASN A 86 5.50 -5.70 -11.13
C ASN A 86 6.65 -5.24 -10.25
N TRP A 87 6.45 -4.13 -9.53
CA TRP A 87 7.42 -3.62 -8.56
C TRP A 87 7.73 -4.66 -7.48
N TRP A 88 6.71 -5.29 -6.91
CA TRP A 88 6.87 -6.31 -5.88
C TRP A 88 7.66 -7.51 -6.38
N THR A 89 7.37 -7.95 -7.61
CA THR A 89 8.14 -9.03 -8.26
C THR A 89 9.63 -8.65 -8.39
N GLY A 90 9.93 -7.39 -8.72
CA GLY A 90 11.30 -6.87 -8.75
C GLY A 90 11.99 -6.90 -7.38
N VAL A 91 11.28 -6.48 -6.32
CA VAL A 91 11.75 -6.58 -4.93
C VAL A 91 12.07 -8.04 -4.57
N LEU A 92 11.17 -8.97 -4.90
CA LEU A 92 11.35 -10.40 -4.63
C LEU A 92 12.49 -11.04 -5.44
N ALA A 93 12.77 -10.54 -6.65
CA ALA A 93 13.89 -11.01 -7.47
C ALA A 93 15.24 -10.43 -7.00
N ASN A 94 15.24 -9.23 -6.39
CA ASN A 94 16.46 -8.57 -5.95
C ASN A 94 17.03 -9.19 -4.67
N ARG A 95 18.18 -9.85 -4.79
CA ARG A 95 18.90 -10.43 -3.64
C ARG A 95 19.58 -9.39 -2.76
N ASN A 96 19.78 -8.16 -3.23
CA ASN A 96 20.34 -7.07 -2.43
C ASN A 96 19.26 -6.30 -1.65
N GLU A 97 17.99 -6.51 -1.98
CA GLU A 97 16.88 -5.97 -1.20
C GLU A 97 16.78 -6.76 0.12
N LYS A 98 17.01 -6.07 1.24
CA LYS A 98 17.10 -6.63 2.60
C LYS A 98 16.22 -5.87 3.55
N TYR A 99 15.77 -6.53 4.61
CA TYR A 99 15.11 -5.86 5.72
C TYR A 99 16.12 -5.01 6.49
N ASN A 100 15.73 -3.78 6.82
CA ASN A 100 16.42 -2.95 7.80
C ASN A 100 15.39 -2.15 8.58
N LEU A 101 15.43 -2.16 9.91
CA LEU A 101 14.39 -1.53 10.72
C LEU A 101 14.30 -0.01 10.48
N ARG A 102 15.43 0.65 10.19
CA ARG A 102 15.47 2.10 9.99
C ARG A 102 15.20 2.53 8.57
N THR A 103 15.64 1.78 7.57
CA THR A 103 15.66 2.24 6.17
C THR A 103 14.77 1.44 5.23
N ASN A 104 14.42 0.20 5.57
CA ASN A 104 13.67 -0.68 4.68
C ASN A 104 12.89 -1.74 5.46
N ASN A 105 12.02 -1.27 6.35
CA ASN A 105 11.16 -2.10 7.19
C ASN A 105 9.82 -2.38 6.47
N CYS A 106 8.91 -3.11 7.13
CA CYS A 106 7.58 -3.40 6.59
C CYS A 106 6.81 -2.14 6.19
N SER A 107 6.85 -1.10 7.02
CA SER A 107 6.19 0.18 6.74
C SER A 107 6.79 0.91 5.54
N THR A 108 8.12 0.90 5.38
CA THR A 108 8.77 1.47 4.20
C THR A 108 8.38 0.73 2.92
N ILE A 109 8.28 -0.61 2.97
CA ILE A 109 7.84 -1.43 1.83
C ILE A 109 6.39 -1.12 1.45
N VAL A 110 5.48 -1.02 2.41
CA VAL A 110 4.08 -0.65 2.12
C VAL A 110 3.99 0.77 1.57
N TYR A 111 4.76 1.72 2.10
CA TYR A 111 4.83 3.07 1.54
C TYR A 111 5.30 3.06 0.07
N ARG A 112 6.37 2.31 -0.25
CA ARG A 112 6.85 2.14 -1.63
C ARG A 112 5.75 1.55 -2.53
N ALA A 113 5.05 0.51 -2.07
CA ALA A 113 3.93 -0.08 -2.80
C ALA A 113 2.81 0.94 -3.07
N LEU A 114 2.45 1.78 -2.08
CA LEU A 114 1.45 2.83 -2.25
C LEU A 114 1.89 3.90 -3.26
N ARG A 115 3.18 4.19 -3.38
CA ARG A 115 3.68 5.07 -4.45
C ARG A 115 3.44 4.49 -5.83
N GLU A 116 3.69 3.20 -6.02
CA GLU A 116 3.42 2.49 -7.28
C GLU A 116 1.92 2.43 -7.58
N ALA A 117 1.06 2.39 -6.55
CA ALA A 117 -0.40 2.52 -6.69
C ALA A 117 -0.85 3.95 -7.05
N GLY A 118 0.08 4.90 -7.21
CA GLY A 118 -0.21 6.29 -7.55
C GLY A 118 -0.74 7.11 -6.37
N CYS A 119 -0.38 6.77 -5.13
CA CYS A 119 -0.67 7.61 -3.95
C CYS A 119 0.30 8.79 -3.79
N SER A 120 1.43 8.77 -4.50
CA SER A 120 2.44 9.83 -4.43
C SER A 120 2.01 11.07 -5.20
N LYS A 121 2.27 12.25 -4.63
CA LYS A 121 2.09 13.54 -5.35
C LYS A 121 3.14 13.72 -6.45
N ALA A 122 4.33 13.13 -6.28
CA ALA A 122 5.43 13.21 -7.24
C ALA A 122 6.08 11.84 -7.46
N LYS A 123 6.42 11.51 -8.71
CA LYS A 123 7.07 10.24 -9.05
C LYS A 123 8.41 10.03 -8.34
N ASN A 124 9.15 11.10 -8.00
CA ASN A 124 10.51 11.04 -7.46
C ASN A 124 10.63 11.62 -6.03
N GLU A 125 9.57 11.61 -5.24
CA GLU A 125 9.65 12.07 -3.84
C GLU A 125 10.69 11.23 -3.06
N PRO A 126 11.64 11.87 -2.34
CA PRO A 126 12.61 11.15 -1.54
C PRO A 126 11.91 10.37 -0.42
N ILE A 127 12.31 9.12 -0.22
CA ILE A 127 11.78 8.28 0.87
C ILE A 127 12.50 8.67 2.16
N ILE A 128 11.86 9.52 2.97
CA ILE A 128 12.36 9.86 4.30
C ILE A 128 11.96 8.73 5.25
N SER A 129 12.96 8.04 5.81
CA SER A 129 12.79 6.90 6.72
C SER A 129 13.23 7.29 8.15
N PRO A 130 12.79 6.58 9.21
CA PRO A 130 11.95 5.37 9.19
C PRO A 130 10.46 5.67 8.97
N TRP A 131 9.82 4.86 8.14
CA TRP A 131 8.37 4.76 8.15
C TRP A 131 7.92 3.88 9.31
N THR A 132 6.80 4.27 9.94
CA THR A 132 6.14 3.53 11.01
C THR A 132 4.72 3.12 10.60
N PRO A 133 4.10 2.13 11.25
CA PRO A 133 2.75 1.69 10.91
C PRO A 133 1.72 2.84 10.96
N ASN A 134 1.83 3.74 11.95
CA ASN A 134 0.95 4.92 12.06
C ASN A 134 1.15 5.91 10.91
N MET A 135 2.39 6.11 10.44
CA MET A 135 2.65 6.96 9.27
C MET A 135 2.03 6.37 8.01
N VAL A 136 2.17 5.05 7.81
CA VAL A 136 1.54 4.35 6.68
C VAL A 136 0.02 4.43 6.78
N LEU A 137 -0.57 4.24 7.95
CA LEU A 137 -2.01 4.36 8.15
C LEU A 137 -2.53 5.74 7.73
N ASN A 138 -1.88 6.81 8.21
CA ASN A 138 -2.26 8.18 7.86
C ASN A 138 -2.11 8.45 6.36
N TYR A 139 -1.02 7.97 5.76
CA TYR A 139 -0.77 8.11 4.33
C TYR A 139 -1.79 7.33 3.48
N ALA A 140 -2.12 6.10 3.88
CA ALA A 140 -3.13 5.26 3.24
C ALA A 140 -4.52 5.91 3.28
N LYS A 141 -4.94 6.44 4.44
CA LYS A 141 -6.20 7.19 4.58
C LYS A 141 -6.24 8.44 3.72
N GLN A 142 -5.13 9.16 3.62
CA GLN A 142 -5.06 10.31 2.71
C GLN A 142 -5.17 9.88 1.24
N CYS A 143 -4.48 8.81 0.85
CA CYS A 143 -4.55 8.27 -0.50
C CYS A 143 -5.97 7.82 -0.85
N GLN A 144 -6.62 7.05 0.05
CA GLN A 144 -8.01 6.61 -0.10
C GLN A 144 -8.94 7.78 -0.43
N LYS A 145 -8.95 8.82 0.43
CA LYS A 145 -9.78 10.01 0.24
C LYS A 145 -9.51 10.71 -1.10
N ASN A 146 -8.25 10.83 -1.49
CA ASN A 146 -7.90 11.46 -2.77
C ASN A 146 -8.39 10.64 -3.96
N LYS A 147 -8.28 9.32 -3.90
CA LYS A 147 -8.72 8.41 -4.97
C LYS A 147 -10.25 8.37 -5.10
N GLU A 148 -10.95 8.29 -3.97
CA GLU A 148 -12.41 8.37 -3.93
C GLU A 148 -12.92 9.69 -4.51
N LYS A 149 -12.26 10.80 -4.18
CA LYS A 149 -12.61 12.10 -4.77
C LYS A 149 -12.40 12.12 -6.29
N LEU A 150 -11.27 11.62 -6.79
CA LEU A 150 -11.00 11.57 -8.23
C LEU A 150 -12.03 10.71 -8.98
N GLN A 151 -12.42 9.57 -8.43
CA GLN A 151 -13.49 8.74 -9.02
C GLN A 151 -14.83 9.47 -9.05
N LEU A 152 -15.15 10.22 -7.98
CA LEU A 152 -16.39 11.00 -7.94
C LEU A 152 -16.36 12.15 -8.97
N ASP A 153 -15.23 12.85 -9.10
CA ASP A 153 -15.05 13.93 -10.07
C ASP A 153 -15.20 13.38 -11.51
N GLU A 154 -14.61 12.23 -11.83
CA GLU A 154 -14.76 11.54 -13.13
C GLU A 154 -16.22 11.18 -13.44
N ILE A 155 -16.96 10.64 -12.46
CA ILE A 155 -18.39 10.30 -12.62
C ILE A 155 -19.23 11.55 -12.87
N ILE A 156 -18.94 12.65 -12.17
CA ILE A 156 -19.68 13.91 -12.35
C ILE A 156 -19.45 14.45 -13.76
N GLU A 157 -18.22 14.41 -14.26
CA GLU A 157 -17.90 14.84 -15.63
C GLU A 157 -18.67 14.03 -16.68
N GLU A 158 -18.69 12.69 -16.55
CA GLU A 158 -19.43 11.79 -17.46
C GLU A 158 -20.95 12.09 -17.45
N VAL A 159 -21.55 12.23 -16.26
CA VAL A 159 -22.99 12.51 -16.13
C VAL A 159 -23.37 13.87 -16.69
N VAL A 160 -22.52 14.89 -16.51
CA VAL A 160 -22.75 16.23 -17.06
C VAL A 160 -22.67 16.21 -18.59
N GLU A 161 -21.69 15.50 -19.15
CA GLU A 161 -21.53 15.36 -20.60
C GLU A 161 -22.75 14.65 -21.23
N ASP A 162 -23.19 13.55 -20.65
CA ASP A 162 -24.39 12.83 -21.09
C ASP A 162 -25.64 13.70 -21.06
N TYR A 163 -25.82 14.50 -20.00
CA TYR A 163 -26.95 15.41 -19.87
C TYR A 163 -26.93 16.51 -20.93
N LEU A 164 -25.76 17.10 -21.20
CA LEU A 164 -25.62 18.14 -22.22
C LEU A 164 -25.90 17.58 -23.63
N ASN A 165 -25.38 16.40 -23.94
CA ASN A 165 -25.64 15.72 -25.22
C ASN A 165 -27.15 15.42 -25.40
N ALA A 166 -27.81 14.92 -24.35
CA ALA A 166 -29.26 14.66 -24.40
C ALA A 166 -30.08 15.94 -24.59
N LEU A 167 -29.64 17.07 -24.04
CA LEU A 167 -30.29 18.36 -24.26
C LEU A 167 -30.10 18.86 -25.70
N GLU A 168 -28.90 18.76 -26.27
CA GLU A 168 -28.63 19.14 -27.66
C GLU A 168 -29.51 18.33 -28.62
N ASP A 169 -29.54 17.01 -28.46
CA ASP A 169 -30.40 16.13 -29.28
C ASP A 169 -31.88 16.52 -29.18
N SER A 170 -32.35 16.95 -28.01
CA SER A 170 -33.74 17.39 -27.82
C SER A 170 -34.06 18.75 -28.45
N ILE A 171 -33.06 19.63 -28.58
CA ILE A 171 -33.21 20.97 -29.17
C ILE A 171 -33.18 20.90 -30.69
N PHE A 172 -32.35 20.04 -31.28
CA PHE A 172 -32.18 19.92 -32.74
C PHE A 172 -33.12 18.90 -33.41
N ALA A 173 -33.96 18.20 -32.63
CA ALA A 173 -34.98 17.27 -33.14
C ALA A 173 -36.36 17.91 -33.44
N ASN A 174 -36.51 19.24 -33.25
CA ASN A 174 -37.69 20.04 -33.62
C ASN A 174 -37.40 20.99 -34.78
#